data_AF-A0A7Y4T365-F1
#
_entry.id   AF-A0A7Y4T365-F1
#
_cell.length_a   1.000
_cell.length_b   1.000
_cell.length_c   1.000
_cell.angle_alpha   90.00
_cell.angle_beta   90.00
_cell.angle_gamma   90.00
#
_symmetry.space_group_name_H-M   'P 1'
#
loop_
_entity.id
_entity.type
_entity.pdbx_description
1 polymer ?
#
loop_
_entity_poly.entity_id
_entity_poly.type
_entity_poly.pdbx_seq_one_letter_code
_entity_poly.pdbx_strand_id
1 'polypeptide(L)'
;MNPPADVNSTRRTRFALSWIWLIAAWVLTGAAFKLFWGTPALLPEVVRDLPLELGLTYKLAIGIELAIVLVALAKPRWGWLLQAALLLVFDAVLTTQIAAGAESCGCFGSKLSMPPWVMMAIDSALLAGLLLARPWKHFGAGVNPIVPVALAAVGLALPWFHDREVRQGEVVENGQPVEGRWIELDLAKWVGQDIWDTPLGQAPLNQYLDVNQLPLDGLWVFWRATCEHCAKHLEDLAQGEHGERLLTLVQIEERHDTLANRVVHVLPDGNFVQSARLPASISYLITTPGELELEGGKVIAGAEGVGQED
;
A
#
# COMPACT_ATOMS: atom_id res chain seq x y z
N MET A 1 -39.82 25.42 -34.95
CA MET A 1 -38.98 24.43 -35.66
C MET A 1 -38.29 23.57 -34.62
N ASN A 2 -38.69 22.31 -34.48
CA ASN A 2 -37.96 21.35 -33.64
C ASN A 2 -36.65 21.01 -34.36
N PRO A 3 -35.48 21.02 -33.68
CA PRO A 3 -34.25 20.54 -34.30
C PRO A 3 -34.43 19.08 -34.74
N PRO A 4 -33.87 18.68 -35.89
CA PRO A 4 -33.97 17.30 -36.36
C PRO A 4 -33.44 16.33 -35.30
N ALA A 5 -34.17 15.24 -35.08
CA ALA A 5 -33.94 14.28 -33.99
C ALA A 5 -32.49 13.72 -33.96
N ASP A 6 -31.78 13.72 -35.09
CA ASP A 6 -30.42 13.19 -35.24
C ASP A 6 -29.29 14.04 -34.60
N VAL A 7 -29.50 15.33 -34.38
CA VAL A 7 -28.47 16.19 -33.77
C VAL A 7 -28.36 15.91 -32.26
N ASN A 8 -29.49 15.63 -31.61
CA ASN A 8 -29.55 15.36 -30.18
C ASN A 8 -29.00 13.97 -29.81
N SER A 9 -29.17 12.96 -30.67
CA SER A 9 -28.62 11.62 -30.45
C SER A 9 -27.10 11.64 -30.49
N THR A 10 -26.51 12.26 -31.51
CA THR A 10 -25.05 12.35 -31.70
C THR A 10 -24.37 13.09 -30.55
N ARG A 11 -24.96 14.19 -30.06
CA ARG A 11 -24.42 14.97 -28.93
C ARG A 11 -24.45 14.18 -27.61
N ARG A 12 -25.53 13.43 -27.36
CA ARG A 12 -25.66 12.58 -26.17
C ARG A 12 -24.69 11.40 -26.19
N THR A 13 -24.48 10.76 -27.35
CA THR A 13 -23.47 9.70 -27.50
C THR A 13 -22.07 10.23 -27.21
N ARG A 14 -21.70 11.40 -27.74
CA ARG A 14 -20.39 12.02 -27.45
C ARG A 14 -20.22 12.34 -25.97
N PHE A 15 -21.25 12.90 -25.34
CA PHE A 15 -21.21 13.18 -23.90
C PHE A 15 -20.98 11.92 -23.05
N ALA A 16 -21.71 10.83 -23.34
CA ALA A 16 -21.52 9.57 -22.63
C ALA A 16 -20.14 8.95 -22.85
N LEU A 17 -19.60 9.02 -24.07
CA LEU A 17 -18.23 8.57 -24.36
C LEU A 17 -17.18 9.41 -23.62
N SER A 18 -17.31 10.73 -23.67
CA SER A 18 -16.40 11.63 -22.95
C SER A 18 -16.39 11.34 -21.45
N TRP A 19 -17.55 11.00 -20.86
CA TRP A 19 -17.62 10.66 -19.45
C TRP A 19 -16.95 9.32 -19.12
N ILE A 20 -17.14 8.29 -19.95
CA ILE A 20 -16.44 7.00 -19.81
C ILE A 20 -14.92 7.20 -19.90
N TRP A 21 -14.46 8.04 -20.81
CA TRP A 21 -13.03 8.33 -20.96
C TRP A 21 -12.48 9.17 -19.81
N LEU A 22 -13.26 10.11 -19.28
CA LEU A 22 -12.89 10.85 -18.08
C LEU A 22 -12.68 9.91 -16.88
N ILE A 23 -13.61 8.98 -16.66
CA ILE A 23 -13.48 7.97 -15.60
C ILE A 23 -12.30 7.04 -15.88
N ALA A 24 -12.09 6.63 -17.13
CA ALA A 24 -10.94 5.80 -17.50
C ALA A 24 -9.62 6.51 -17.19
N ALA A 25 -9.53 7.81 -17.48
CA ALA A 25 -8.35 8.61 -17.15
C ALA A 25 -8.15 8.75 -15.64
N TRP A 26 -9.22 8.94 -14.87
CA TRP A 26 -9.18 9.01 -13.41
C TRP A 26 -8.68 7.69 -12.79
N VAL A 27 -9.30 6.57 -13.16
CA VAL A 27 -8.91 5.23 -12.68
C VAL A 27 -7.48 4.90 -13.12
N LEU A 28 -7.09 5.22 -14.36
CA LEU A 28 -5.73 5.03 -14.84
C LEU A 28 -4.71 5.82 -14.02
N THR A 29 -5.08 7.03 -13.59
CA THR A 29 -4.21 7.85 -12.72
C THR A 29 -3.98 7.12 -11.40
N GLY A 30 -5.03 6.66 -10.73
CA GLY A 30 -4.91 5.85 -9.51
C GLY A 30 -4.07 4.58 -9.70
N ALA A 31 -4.32 3.83 -10.77
CA ALA A 31 -3.58 2.60 -11.08
C ALA A 31 -2.10 2.86 -11.37
N ALA A 32 -1.79 3.93 -12.11
CA ALA A 32 -0.42 4.34 -12.39
C ALA A 32 0.28 4.79 -11.09
N PHE A 33 -0.42 5.53 -10.22
CA PHE A 33 0.14 5.90 -8.93
C PHE A 33 0.49 4.69 -8.08
N LYS A 34 -0.40 3.69 -8.02
CA LYS A 34 -0.09 2.42 -7.34
C LYS A 34 1.12 1.74 -8.01
N LEU A 35 1.07 1.53 -9.32
CA LEU A 35 2.12 0.84 -10.06
C LEU A 35 3.52 1.49 -9.90
N PHE A 36 3.61 2.81 -9.88
CA PHE A 36 4.88 3.55 -9.87
C PHE A 36 5.27 4.19 -8.53
N TRP A 37 4.35 4.37 -7.59
CA TRP A 37 4.64 5.04 -6.32
C TRP A 37 3.96 4.42 -5.11
N GLY A 38 3.11 3.42 -5.32
CA GLY A 38 2.43 2.77 -4.22
C GLY A 38 3.21 1.59 -3.65
N THR A 39 2.76 1.19 -2.47
CA THR A 39 3.14 -0.02 -1.76
C THR A 39 1.84 -0.67 -1.27
N PRO A 40 1.85 -1.97 -0.93
CA PRO A 40 0.67 -2.61 -0.37
C PRO A 40 0.19 -1.98 0.95
N ALA A 41 1.05 -1.22 1.66
CA ALA A 41 0.68 -0.47 2.86
C ALA A 41 -0.37 0.61 2.62
N LEU A 42 -0.48 1.04 1.36
CA LEU A 42 -1.37 2.10 0.95
C LEU A 42 -2.74 1.54 0.55
N LEU A 43 -2.94 0.22 0.69
CA LEU A 43 -4.27 -0.38 0.60
C LEU A 43 -5.07 -0.07 1.87
N PRO A 44 -6.37 0.24 1.73
CA PRO A 44 -7.29 0.34 2.86
C PRO A 44 -7.27 -0.92 3.73
N GLU A 45 -7.42 -0.77 5.05
CA GLU A 45 -7.29 -1.88 6.00
C GLU A 45 -8.24 -3.04 5.68
N VAL A 46 -9.49 -2.74 5.32
CA VAL A 46 -10.48 -3.74 4.88
C VAL A 46 -9.99 -4.60 3.69
N VAL A 47 -9.13 -4.05 2.83
CA VAL A 47 -8.54 -4.78 1.70
C VAL A 47 -7.30 -5.56 2.14
N ARG A 48 -6.55 -5.05 3.13
CA ARG A 48 -5.38 -5.73 3.71
C ARG A 48 -5.77 -6.95 4.54
N ASP A 49 -6.92 -6.91 5.20
CA ASP A 49 -7.45 -7.99 6.05
C ASP A 49 -8.05 -9.18 5.26
N LEU A 50 -8.01 -9.14 3.92
CA LEU A 50 -8.42 -10.28 3.11
C LEU A 50 -7.47 -11.47 3.37
N PRO A 51 -7.96 -12.73 3.30
CA PRO A 51 -7.16 -13.93 3.55
C PRO A 51 -6.22 -14.28 2.37
N LEU A 52 -5.67 -13.25 1.71
CA LEU A 52 -4.79 -13.33 0.57
C LEU A 52 -3.47 -12.66 0.90
N GLU A 53 -2.40 -13.15 0.29
CA GLU A 53 -1.08 -12.54 0.43
C GLU A 53 -1.12 -11.06 -0.06
N LEU A 54 -0.49 -10.17 0.71
CA LEU A 54 -0.67 -8.73 0.55
C LEU A 54 -0.15 -8.23 -0.81
N GLY A 55 0.97 -8.78 -1.28
CA GLY A 55 1.53 -8.52 -2.61
C GLY A 55 0.59 -8.97 -3.73
N LEU A 56 0.02 -10.16 -3.62
CA LEU A 56 -1.02 -10.66 -4.53
C LEU A 56 -2.24 -9.73 -4.57
N THR A 57 -2.79 -9.35 -3.41
CA THR A 57 -3.95 -8.46 -3.32
C THR A 57 -3.66 -7.12 -4.00
N TYR A 58 -2.47 -6.57 -3.77
CA TYR A 58 -2.02 -5.34 -4.38
C TYR A 58 -1.90 -5.43 -5.91
N LYS A 59 -1.23 -6.48 -6.43
CA LYS A 59 -1.10 -6.73 -7.87
C LYS A 59 -2.47 -6.91 -8.54
N LEU A 60 -3.39 -7.64 -7.90
CA LEU A 60 -4.75 -7.83 -8.39
C LEU A 60 -5.52 -6.51 -8.45
N ALA A 61 -5.43 -5.67 -7.41
CA ALA A 61 -6.11 -4.38 -7.38
C ALA A 61 -5.68 -3.49 -8.57
N ILE A 62 -4.37 -3.36 -8.81
CA ILE A 62 -3.84 -2.60 -9.95
C ILE A 62 -4.29 -3.24 -11.28
N GLY A 63 -4.17 -4.56 -11.39
CA GLY A 63 -4.52 -5.28 -12.61
C GLY A 63 -5.98 -5.14 -13.00
N ILE A 64 -6.89 -5.17 -12.02
CA ILE A 64 -8.33 -4.96 -12.22
C ILE A 64 -8.60 -3.53 -12.71
N GLU A 65 -7.99 -2.52 -12.07
CA GLU A 65 -8.14 -1.11 -12.50
C GLU A 65 -7.68 -0.93 -13.95
N LEU A 66 -6.49 -1.43 -14.32
CA LEU A 66 -5.96 -1.37 -15.67
C LEU A 66 -6.82 -2.12 -16.70
N ALA A 67 -7.30 -3.31 -16.35
CA ALA A 67 -8.17 -4.09 -17.22
C ALA A 67 -9.48 -3.35 -17.51
N ILE A 68 -10.09 -2.74 -16.49
CA ILE A 68 -11.33 -1.96 -16.64
C ILE A 68 -11.09 -0.73 -17.52
N VAL A 69 -9.97 -0.02 -17.35
CA VAL A 69 -9.58 1.11 -18.20
C VAL A 69 -9.48 0.67 -19.67
N LEU A 70 -8.72 -0.39 -19.96
CA LEU A 70 -8.52 -0.85 -21.34
C LEU A 70 -9.81 -1.36 -21.99
N VAL A 71 -10.65 -2.08 -21.23
CA VAL A 71 -11.99 -2.49 -21.70
C VAL A 71 -12.88 -1.28 -21.97
N ALA A 72 -12.84 -0.26 -21.12
CA ALA A 72 -13.65 0.94 -21.30
C ALA A 72 -13.26 1.75 -22.54
N LEU A 73 -11.97 1.81 -22.86
CA LEU A 73 -11.47 2.44 -24.08
C LEU A 73 -11.85 1.64 -25.34
N ALA A 74 -11.73 0.30 -25.29
CA ALA A 74 -12.00 -0.54 -26.46
C ALA A 74 -13.49 -0.79 -26.72
N LYS A 75 -14.28 -0.95 -25.65
CA LYS A 75 -15.72 -1.26 -25.73
C LYS A 75 -16.50 -0.53 -24.64
N PRO A 76 -16.86 0.75 -24.86
CA PRO A 76 -17.55 1.60 -23.89
C PRO A 76 -18.84 0.99 -23.32
N ARG A 77 -19.54 0.16 -24.10
CA ARG A 77 -20.76 -0.55 -23.66
C ARG A 77 -20.51 -1.55 -22.52
N TRP A 78 -19.32 -2.14 -22.44
CA TRP A 78 -18.90 -2.98 -21.31
C TRP A 78 -18.24 -2.13 -20.24
N GLY A 79 -17.40 -1.18 -20.68
CA GLY A 79 -16.68 -0.24 -19.83
C GLY A 79 -17.55 0.45 -18.79
N TRP A 80 -18.69 1.02 -19.18
CA TRP A 80 -19.51 1.78 -18.22
C TRP A 80 -20.03 0.93 -17.06
N LEU A 81 -20.35 -0.35 -17.30
CA LEU A 81 -20.80 -1.26 -16.24
C LEU A 81 -19.66 -1.55 -15.27
N LEU A 82 -18.48 -1.88 -15.82
CA LEU A 82 -17.30 -2.20 -15.02
C LEU A 82 -16.81 -0.98 -14.23
N GLN A 83 -16.80 0.20 -14.84
CA GLN A 83 -16.46 1.46 -14.19
C GLN A 83 -17.46 1.82 -13.09
N ALA A 84 -18.76 1.66 -13.34
CA ALA A 84 -19.78 1.93 -12.32
C ALA A 84 -19.63 0.97 -11.13
N ALA A 85 -19.40 -0.33 -11.39
CA ALA A 85 -19.14 -1.30 -10.34
C ALA A 85 -17.86 -0.99 -9.55
N LEU A 86 -16.78 -0.59 -10.24
CA LEU A 86 -15.53 -0.21 -9.60
C LEU A 86 -15.69 1.02 -8.70
N LEU A 87 -16.34 2.09 -9.18
CA LEU A 87 -16.59 3.29 -8.38
C LEU A 87 -17.45 2.99 -7.16
N LEU A 88 -18.45 2.11 -7.28
CA LEU A 88 -19.24 1.65 -6.13
C LEU A 88 -18.40 0.91 -5.10
N VAL A 89 -17.45 0.07 -5.54
CA VAL A 89 -16.51 -0.60 -4.63
C VAL A 89 -15.58 0.41 -3.95
N PHE A 90 -15.08 1.40 -4.69
CA PHE A 90 -14.27 2.48 -4.11
C PHE A 90 -15.04 3.28 -3.08
N ASP A 91 -16.27 3.72 -3.39
CA ASP A 91 -17.13 4.44 -2.44
C ASP A 91 -17.42 3.59 -1.18
N ALA A 92 -17.65 2.27 -1.34
CA ALA A 92 -17.87 1.37 -0.22
C ALA A 92 -16.64 1.26 0.69
N VAL A 93 -15.44 1.11 0.12
CA VAL A 93 -14.18 1.07 0.88
C VAL A 93 -13.88 2.43 1.51
N LEU A 94 -14.14 3.55 0.82
CA LEU A 94 -13.97 4.89 1.37
C LEU A 94 -14.91 5.14 2.54
N THR A 95 -16.13 4.61 2.49
CA THR A 95 -17.09 4.70 3.61
C THR A 95 -16.54 4.04 4.88
N THR A 96 -15.87 2.89 4.76
CA THR A 96 -15.26 2.24 5.93
C THR A 96 -14.08 3.04 6.46
N GLN A 97 -13.25 3.62 5.59
CA GLN A 97 -12.13 4.48 5.99
C GLN A 97 -12.61 5.78 6.69
N ILE A 98 -13.68 6.40 6.19
CA ILE A 98 -14.30 7.57 6.83
C ILE A 98 -14.85 7.19 8.21
N ALA A 99 -15.53 6.04 8.31
CA ALA A 99 -16.05 5.55 9.59
C ALA A 99 -14.94 5.25 10.61
N ALA A 100 -13.77 4.81 10.14
CA ALA A 100 -12.58 4.58 10.95
C ALA A 100 -11.81 5.87 11.31
N GLY A 101 -12.20 7.04 10.78
CA GLY A 101 -11.50 8.30 11.01
C GLY A 101 -10.14 8.41 10.32
N ALA A 102 -9.92 7.65 9.24
CA ALA A 102 -8.64 7.65 8.54
C ALA A 102 -8.32 9.03 7.91
N GLU A 103 -7.08 9.48 8.05
CA GLU A 103 -6.64 10.77 7.50
C GLU A 103 -6.40 10.74 5.98
N SER A 104 -6.10 9.56 5.44
CA SER A 104 -5.81 9.34 4.02
C SER A 104 -6.53 8.11 3.46
N CYS A 105 -6.97 8.20 2.21
CA CYS A 105 -7.54 7.07 1.48
C CYS A 105 -6.51 6.05 0.95
N GLY A 106 -5.20 6.38 1.01
CA GLY A 106 -4.12 5.52 0.50
C GLY A 106 -4.05 5.39 -1.03
N CYS A 107 -5.05 5.88 -1.78
CA CYS A 107 -5.16 5.68 -3.22
C CYS A 107 -4.00 6.25 -4.07
N PHE A 108 -3.31 7.29 -3.59
CA PHE A 108 -2.21 7.98 -4.28
C PHE A 108 -0.83 7.79 -3.61
N GLY A 109 -0.77 6.89 -2.64
CA GLY A 109 0.42 6.59 -1.86
C GLY A 109 0.84 7.66 -0.86
N SER A 110 2.01 7.48 -0.24
CA SER A 110 2.50 8.34 0.86
C SER A 110 2.90 9.76 0.41
N LYS A 111 3.08 9.97 -0.90
CA LYS A 111 3.46 11.26 -1.49
C LYS A 111 2.30 12.26 -1.59
N LEU A 112 1.06 11.77 -1.62
CA LEU A 112 -0.14 12.60 -1.76
C LEU A 112 -1.22 12.11 -0.81
N SER A 113 -1.26 12.68 0.39
CA SER A 113 -2.33 12.42 1.35
C SER A 113 -3.62 13.11 0.86
N MET A 114 -4.66 12.31 0.62
CA MET A 114 -5.97 12.81 0.22
C MET A 114 -7.02 12.31 1.20
N PRO A 115 -7.77 13.22 1.86
CA PRO A 115 -8.80 12.84 2.80
C PRO A 115 -9.85 11.92 2.15
N PRO A 116 -10.26 10.81 2.80
CA PRO A 116 -11.22 9.86 2.23
C PRO A 116 -12.52 10.47 1.73
N TRP A 117 -13.04 11.50 2.41
CA TRP A 117 -14.28 12.17 2.01
C TRP A 117 -14.15 12.96 0.71
N VAL A 118 -12.97 13.52 0.41
CA VAL A 118 -12.70 14.23 -0.86
C VAL A 118 -12.71 13.24 -2.00
N MET A 119 -12.02 12.10 -1.82
CA MET A 119 -11.96 11.03 -2.80
C MET A 119 -13.36 10.48 -3.10
N MET A 120 -14.16 10.23 -2.05
CA MET A 120 -15.53 9.74 -2.19
C MET A 120 -16.40 10.75 -2.93
N ALA A 121 -16.24 12.05 -2.67
CA ALA A 121 -16.98 13.09 -3.40
C ALA A 121 -16.66 13.09 -4.90
N ILE A 122 -15.39 12.89 -5.27
CA ILE A 122 -14.96 12.80 -6.67
C ILE A 122 -15.55 11.54 -7.33
N ASP A 123 -15.39 10.37 -6.70
CA ASP A 123 -15.86 9.09 -7.22
C ASP A 123 -17.39 9.07 -7.37
N SER A 124 -18.11 9.54 -6.34
CA SER A 124 -19.57 9.70 -6.37
C SER A 124 -20.03 10.68 -7.46
N ALA A 125 -19.32 11.79 -7.69
CA ALA A 125 -19.64 12.75 -8.74
C ALA A 125 -19.42 12.14 -10.15
N LEU A 126 -18.34 11.40 -10.32
CA LEU A 126 -18.05 10.67 -11.56
C LEU A 126 -19.12 9.60 -11.83
N LEU A 127 -19.49 8.82 -10.82
CA LEU A 127 -20.54 7.80 -10.91
C LEU A 127 -21.90 8.43 -11.25
N ALA A 128 -22.30 9.49 -10.54
CA ALA A 128 -23.55 10.21 -10.81
C ALA A 128 -23.57 10.75 -12.24
N GLY A 129 -22.48 11.38 -12.70
CA GLY A 129 -22.36 11.86 -14.07
C GLY A 129 -22.47 10.74 -15.11
N LEU A 130 -21.89 9.57 -14.82
CA LEU A 130 -21.98 8.39 -15.70
C LEU A 130 -23.42 7.91 -15.84
N LEU A 131 -24.15 7.81 -14.73
CA LEU A 131 -25.55 7.40 -14.72
C LEU A 131 -26.46 8.43 -15.42
N LEU A 132 -26.19 9.72 -15.22
CA LEU A 132 -26.90 10.82 -15.88
C LEU A 132 -26.65 10.86 -17.40
N ALA A 133 -25.46 10.47 -17.85
CA ALA A 133 -25.12 10.36 -19.26
C ALA A 133 -25.89 9.22 -19.98
N ARG A 134 -26.49 8.27 -19.23
CA ARG A 134 -27.29 7.14 -19.73
C ARG A 134 -26.57 6.34 -20.84
N PRO A 135 -25.34 5.84 -20.59
CA PRO A 135 -24.51 5.15 -21.58
C PRO A 135 -25.21 3.96 -22.25
N TRP A 136 -26.10 3.26 -21.54
CA TRP A 136 -26.81 2.07 -22.03
C TRP A 136 -27.73 2.31 -23.26
N LYS A 137 -28.11 3.55 -23.56
CA LYS A 137 -29.01 3.86 -24.70
C LYS A 137 -28.30 4.25 -25.99
N HIS A 138 -26.99 4.48 -25.95
CA HIS A 138 -26.32 5.32 -26.96
C HIS A 138 -25.14 4.64 -27.67
N PHE A 139 -24.91 3.33 -27.46
CA PHE A 139 -23.80 2.60 -28.07
C PHE A 139 -24.26 1.58 -29.12
N GLY A 140 -23.71 1.70 -30.32
CA GLY A 140 -23.91 0.77 -31.43
C GLY A 140 -23.11 -0.53 -31.29
N ALA A 141 -23.17 -1.37 -32.32
CA ALA A 141 -22.36 -2.58 -32.40
C ALA A 141 -20.87 -2.22 -32.36
N GLY A 142 -20.19 -2.64 -31.29
CA GLY A 142 -18.79 -2.34 -31.06
C GLY A 142 -17.83 -3.31 -31.74
N VAL A 143 -16.56 -3.21 -31.37
CA VAL A 143 -15.50 -4.15 -31.79
C VAL A 143 -15.82 -5.60 -31.39
N ASN A 144 -15.20 -6.54 -32.12
CA ASN A 144 -15.27 -7.97 -31.82
C ASN A 144 -14.95 -8.21 -30.32
N PRO A 145 -15.77 -8.97 -29.58
CA PRO A 145 -15.58 -9.20 -28.14
C PRO A 145 -14.21 -9.78 -27.76
N ILE A 146 -13.48 -10.42 -28.69
CA ILE A 146 -12.12 -10.92 -28.44
C ILE A 146 -11.15 -9.78 -28.06
N VAL A 147 -11.31 -8.59 -28.68
CA VAL A 147 -10.41 -7.44 -28.45
C VAL A 147 -10.44 -6.95 -26.99
N PRO A 148 -11.60 -6.58 -26.39
CA PRO A 148 -11.64 -6.15 -25.00
C PRO A 148 -11.25 -7.28 -24.02
N VAL A 149 -11.51 -8.55 -24.34
CA VAL A 149 -11.06 -9.67 -23.50
C VAL A 149 -9.53 -9.79 -23.49
N ALA A 150 -8.89 -9.71 -24.67
CA ALA A 150 -7.43 -9.73 -24.77
C ALA A 150 -6.80 -8.54 -24.04
N LEU A 151 -7.39 -7.34 -24.16
CA LEU A 151 -6.93 -6.15 -23.45
C LEU A 151 -7.12 -6.26 -21.93
N ALA A 152 -8.20 -6.86 -21.46
CA ALA A 152 -8.39 -7.14 -20.03
C ALA A 152 -7.30 -8.08 -19.50
N ALA A 153 -6.98 -9.14 -20.25
CA ALA A 153 -5.90 -10.05 -19.89
C ALA A 153 -4.53 -9.35 -19.84
N VAL A 154 -4.25 -8.44 -20.78
CA VAL A 154 -3.03 -7.60 -20.75
C VAL A 154 -3.00 -6.70 -19.52
N GLY A 155 -4.12 -6.03 -19.19
CA GLY A 155 -4.23 -5.18 -18.01
C GLY A 155 -3.99 -5.94 -16.71
N LEU A 156 -4.56 -7.14 -16.58
CA LEU A 156 -4.36 -8.03 -15.44
C LEU A 156 -2.93 -8.55 -15.32
N ALA A 157 -2.26 -8.78 -16.45
CA ALA A 157 -0.89 -9.31 -16.47
C ALA A 157 0.17 -8.22 -16.23
N LEU A 158 -0.12 -6.95 -16.54
CA LEU A 158 0.86 -5.86 -16.48
C LEU A 158 1.59 -5.72 -15.13
N PRO A 159 0.90 -5.77 -13.96
CA PRO A 159 1.57 -5.61 -12.66
C PRO A 159 2.59 -6.72 -12.35
N TRP A 160 2.45 -7.89 -12.97
CA TRP A 160 3.37 -9.02 -12.79
C TRP A 160 4.67 -8.85 -13.56
N PHE A 161 4.66 -8.08 -14.65
CA PHE A 161 5.85 -7.76 -15.43
C PHE A 161 6.54 -6.50 -14.94
N HIS A 162 5.79 -5.59 -14.31
CA HIS A 162 6.37 -4.45 -13.60
C HIS A 162 6.85 -4.90 -12.21
N ASP A 163 7.78 -5.84 -12.20
CA ASP A 163 8.24 -6.45 -10.97
C ASP A 163 9.17 -5.48 -10.22
N ARG A 164 8.61 -4.80 -9.22
CA ARG A 164 9.39 -4.16 -8.16
C ARG A 164 9.80 -5.16 -7.08
N GLU A 165 9.38 -6.41 -7.20
CA GLU A 165 9.71 -7.41 -6.20
C GLU A 165 11.20 -7.69 -6.18
N VAL A 166 11.65 -7.78 -4.95
CA VAL A 166 12.99 -8.07 -4.49
C VAL A 166 13.59 -9.22 -5.30
N ARG A 167 14.53 -8.89 -6.19
CA ARG A 167 15.52 -9.84 -6.70
C ARG A 167 16.86 -9.54 -6.02
N GLN A 168 17.07 -10.11 -4.84
CA GLN A 168 18.34 -10.63 -4.29
C GLN A 168 18.27 -10.78 -2.77
N GLY A 169 18.67 -11.96 -2.27
CA GLY A 169 18.72 -12.35 -0.87
C GLY A 169 17.65 -13.40 -0.55
N GLU A 170 17.83 -14.63 -1.02
CA GLU A 170 16.81 -15.68 -0.89
C GLU A 170 16.41 -15.88 0.58
N VAL A 171 15.17 -15.49 0.92
CA VAL A 171 14.50 -16.06 2.07
C VAL A 171 13.98 -17.41 1.67
N VAL A 172 14.37 -18.47 2.37
CA VAL A 172 14.03 -19.84 1.98
C VAL A 172 12.97 -20.37 2.93
N GLU A 173 11.71 -20.38 2.50
CA GLU A 173 10.62 -21.03 3.24
C GLU A 173 10.37 -22.41 2.62
N ASN A 174 10.47 -23.47 3.42
CA ASN A 174 10.34 -24.86 2.95
C ASN A 174 11.25 -25.24 1.76
N GLY A 175 12.43 -24.63 1.66
CA GLY A 175 13.38 -24.89 0.58
C GLY A 175 13.09 -24.12 -0.72
N GLN A 176 12.14 -23.18 -0.74
CA GLN A 176 11.85 -22.33 -1.88
C GLN A 176 12.15 -20.85 -1.58
N PRO A 177 12.72 -20.09 -2.55
CA PRO A 177 12.87 -18.65 -2.42
C PRO A 177 11.50 -17.98 -2.26
N VAL A 178 11.36 -17.18 -1.22
CA VAL A 178 10.23 -16.30 -0.97
C VAL A 178 10.59 -14.96 -1.60
N GLU A 179 10.17 -14.75 -2.85
CA GLU A 179 10.31 -13.48 -3.55
C GLU A 179 9.12 -12.56 -3.23
N GLY A 180 9.37 -11.25 -3.07
CA GLY A 180 8.30 -10.24 -3.08
C GLY A 180 7.36 -10.19 -1.88
N ARG A 181 7.66 -10.91 -0.79
CA ARG A 181 6.78 -10.97 0.39
C ARG A 181 6.79 -9.66 1.17
N TRP A 182 5.58 -9.24 1.53
CA TRP A 182 5.35 -8.10 2.40
C TRP A 182 4.93 -8.58 3.79
N ILE A 183 5.53 -8.01 4.83
CA ILE A 183 5.17 -8.28 6.22
C ILE A 183 4.81 -6.96 6.89
N GLU A 184 3.61 -6.91 7.46
CA GLU A 184 3.16 -5.78 8.27
C GLU A 184 3.70 -5.89 9.69
N LEU A 185 4.36 -4.83 10.16
CA LEU A 185 4.86 -4.70 11.52
C LEU A 185 4.10 -3.56 12.23
N ASP A 186 2.80 -3.76 12.44
CA ASP A 186 1.95 -2.82 13.18
C ASP A 186 2.24 -2.94 14.69
N LEU A 187 3.15 -2.11 15.20
CA LEU A 187 3.65 -2.23 16.56
C LEU A 187 2.56 -1.97 17.62
N ALA A 188 1.58 -1.11 17.29
CA ALA A 188 0.47 -0.81 18.19
C ALA A 188 -0.46 -2.03 18.38
N LYS A 189 -0.68 -2.82 17.32
CA LYS A 189 -1.46 -4.07 17.41
C LYS A 189 -0.80 -5.13 18.27
N TRP A 190 0.52 -5.05 18.49
CA TRP A 190 1.25 -6.04 19.28
C TRP A 190 1.14 -5.81 20.79
N VAL A 191 0.66 -4.65 21.25
CA VAL A 191 0.53 -4.35 22.68
C VAL A 191 -0.32 -5.39 23.39
N GLY A 192 0.26 -5.96 24.46
CA GLY A 192 -0.34 -7.03 25.25
C GLY A 192 -0.03 -8.45 24.76
N GLN A 193 0.60 -8.61 23.59
CA GLN A 193 1.04 -9.90 23.06
C GLN A 193 2.46 -10.24 23.52
N ASP A 194 2.77 -11.54 23.53
CA ASP A 194 4.14 -12.02 23.68
C ASP A 194 4.91 -11.79 22.37
N ILE A 195 6.19 -11.40 22.45
CA ILE A 195 7.02 -11.09 21.27
C ILE A 195 7.11 -12.27 20.30
N TRP A 196 7.02 -13.51 20.81
CA TRP A 196 7.02 -14.73 20.00
C TRP A 196 5.74 -14.92 19.17
N ASP A 197 4.63 -14.32 19.60
CA ASP A 197 3.35 -14.36 18.89
C ASP A 197 3.24 -13.25 17.82
N THR A 198 4.19 -12.33 17.79
CA THR A 198 4.30 -11.31 16.74
C THR A 198 4.96 -11.90 15.47
N PRO A 199 4.86 -11.22 14.31
CA PRO A 199 5.60 -11.59 13.11
C PRO A 199 7.10 -11.82 13.30
N LEU A 200 7.75 -11.21 14.31
CA LEU A 200 9.18 -11.37 14.59
C LEU A 200 9.52 -12.75 15.15
N GLY A 201 8.65 -13.32 15.98
CA GLY A 201 8.81 -14.65 16.55
C GLY A 201 8.41 -15.79 15.63
N GLN A 202 7.73 -15.46 14.53
CA GLN A 202 7.16 -16.41 13.59
C GLN A 202 7.97 -16.50 12.29
N ALA A 203 7.78 -17.60 11.56
CA ALA A 203 8.37 -17.75 10.24
C ALA A 203 7.76 -16.72 9.26
N PRO A 204 8.57 -16.14 8.35
CA PRO A 204 9.98 -16.46 8.12
C PRO A 204 10.97 -15.62 8.94
N LEU A 205 10.51 -14.61 9.69
CA LEU A 205 11.42 -13.64 10.33
C LEU A 205 12.26 -14.22 11.46
N ASN A 206 11.74 -15.20 12.19
CA ASN A 206 12.47 -15.89 13.24
C ASN A 206 13.73 -16.64 12.76
N GLN A 207 13.89 -16.81 11.44
CA GLN A 207 15.12 -17.37 10.84
C GLN A 207 16.25 -16.35 10.74
N TYR A 208 15.92 -15.05 10.76
CA TYR A 208 16.86 -13.93 10.64
C TYR A 208 17.06 -13.20 11.95
N LEU A 209 16.02 -13.19 12.77
CA LEU A 209 15.98 -12.55 14.07
C LEU A 209 15.67 -13.61 15.14
N ASP A 210 16.70 -14.13 15.80
CA ASP A 210 16.48 -15.01 16.95
C ASP A 210 16.12 -14.17 18.17
N VAL A 211 14.82 -13.99 18.39
CA VAL A 211 14.25 -13.24 19.51
C VAL A 211 14.77 -13.74 20.86
N ASN A 212 15.14 -15.02 20.99
CA ASN A 212 15.65 -15.58 22.24
C ASN A 212 17.06 -15.11 22.59
N GLN A 213 17.79 -14.54 21.63
CA GLN A 213 19.13 -13.98 21.84
C GLN A 213 19.11 -12.48 22.12
N LEU A 214 17.92 -11.86 22.08
CA LEU A 214 17.73 -10.43 22.29
C LEU A 214 17.21 -10.16 23.70
N PRO A 215 17.41 -8.95 24.24
CA PRO A 215 16.87 -8.55 25.53
C PRO A 215 15.34 -8.54 25.47
N LEU A 216 14.73 -9.23 26.42
CA LEU A 216 13.27 -9.35 26.56
C LEU A 216 12.69 -8.25 27.46
N ASP A 217 13.55 -7.40 28.03
CA ASP A 217 13.21 -6.22 28.80
C ASP A 217 13.86 -5.00 28.14
N GLY A 218 13.16 -3.87 28.09
CA GLY A 218 13.68 -2.60 27.60
C GLY A 218 13.04 -2.13 26.29
N LEU A 219 13.74 -1.27 25.56
CA LEU A 219 13.23 -0.62 24.36
C LEU A 219 13.83 -1.23 23.09
N TRP A 220 12.99 -1.65 22.17
CA TRP A 220 13.36 -2.03 20.81
C TRP A 220 13.02 -0.89 19.86
N VAL A 221 13.99 -0.51 19.01
CA VAL A 221 13.86 0.59 18.05
C VAL A 221 14.04 0.07 16.64
N PHE A 222 13.00 0.16 15.83
CA PHE A 222 12.99 -0.18 14.41
C PHE A 222 13.37 1.04 13.58
N TRP A 223 14.41 0.92 12.76
CA TRP A 223 14.95 2.06 12.02
C TRP A 223 15.44 1.70 10.62
N ARG A 224 15.50 2.71 9.74
CA ARG A 224 16.03 2.61 8.38
C ARG A 224 17.24 3.53 8.23
N ALA A 225 18.25 3.11 7.46
CA ALA A 225 19.49 3.87 7.28
C ALA A 225 19.31 5.20 6.53
N THR A 226 18.27 5.30 5.71
CA THR A 226 17.93 6.43 4.83
C THR A 226 16.82 7.33 5.40
N CYS A 227 16.38 7.07 6.64
CA CYS A 227 15.27 7.77 7.30
C CYS A 227 15.77 8.95 8.15
N GLU A 228 15.41 10.18 7.77
CA GLU A 228 15.85 11.41 8.48
C GLU A 228 15.30 11.49 9.91
N HIS A 229 14.03 11.11 10.13
CA HIS A 229 13.44 11.05 11.47
C HIS A 229 14.16 10.02 12.36
N CYS A 230 14.58 8.90 11.77
CA CYS A 230 15.34 7.88 12.47
C CYS A 230 16.73 8.40 12.86
N ALA A 231 17.37 9.21 12.01
CA ALA A 231 18.67 9.81 12.31
C ALA A 231 18.59 10.73 13.53
N LYS A 232 17.60 11.62 13.55
CA LYS A 232 17.35 12.52 14.70
C LYS A 232 17.02 11.72 15.96
N HIS A 233 16.09 10.78 15.86
CA HIS A 233 15.64 10.00 17.01
C HIS A 233 16.76 9.13 17.62
N LEU A 234 17.59 8.49 16.80
CA LEU A 234 18.74 7.70 17.27
C LEU A 234 19.85 8.58 17.84
N GLU A 235 20.03 9.80 17.33
CA GLU A 235 20.93 10.79 17.91
C GLU A 235 20.44 11.24 19.30
N ASP A 236 19.14 11.53 19.45
CA ASP A 236 18.53 11.90 20.72
C ASP A 236 18.71 10.76 21.75
N LEU A 237 18.47 9.51 21.36
CA LEU A 237 18.71 8.34 22.21
C LEU A 237 20.19 8.19 22.58
N ALA A 238 21.12 8.39 21.63
CA ALA A 238 22.56 8.29 21.90
C ALA A 238 23.05 9.37 22.89
N GLN A 239 22.40 10.53 22.92
CA GLN A 239 22.72 11.61 23.84
C GLN A 239 22.04 11.45 25.20
N GLY A 240 20.82 10.88 25.24
CA GLY A 240 19.97 10.84 26.43
C GLY A 240 20.03 9.53 27.23
N GLU A 241 20.31 8.40 26.59
CA GLU A 241 20.36 7.09 27.23
C GLU A 241 21.80 6.71 27.60
N HIS A 242 22.01 6.36 28.86
CA HIS A 242 23.30 5.99 29.43
C HIS A 242 23.26 4.63 30.14
N GLY A 243 22.25 3.81 29.83
CA GLY A 243 22.07 2.46 30.34
C GLY A 243 20.99 2.31 31.41
N GLU A 244 20.08 3.29 31.52
CA GLU A 244 18.88 3.22 32.35
C GLU A 244 17.97 2.06 31.96
N ARG A 245 17.98 1.69 30.67
CA ARG A 245 17.28 0.52 30.12
C ARG A 245 18.12 -0.13 29.02
N LEU A 246 17.81 -1.39 28.71
CA LEU A 246 18.40 -2.09 27.57
C LEU A 246 17.77 -1.57 26.28
N LEU A 247 18.59 -1.41 25.25
CA LEU A 247 18.20 -0.97 23.92
C LEU A 247 18.48 -2.06 22.89
N THR A 248 17.51 -2.37 22.04
CA THR A 248 17.69 -3.23 20.87
C THR A 248 17.43 -2.45 19.60
N LEU A 249 18.47 -2.21 18.81
CA LEU A 249 18.35 -1.51 17.53
C LEU A 249 18.08 -2.53 16.42
N VAL A 250 16.86 -2.54 15.89
CA VAL A 250 16.45 -3.42 14.80
C VAL A 250 16.50 -2.64 13.48
N GLN A 251 17.54 -2.87 12.69
CA GLN A 251 17.67 -2.25 11.38
C GLN A 251 16.77 -2.95 10.36
N ILE A 252 15.90 -2.19 9.71
CA ILE A 252 15.19 -2.61 8.50
C ILE A 252 16.08 -2.24 7.31
N GLU A 253 16.81 -3.23 6.79
CA GLU A 253 17.64 -3.02 5.60
C GLU A 253 16.76 -2.89 4.35
N GLU A 254 17.04 -1.90 3.50
CA GLU A 254 16.39 -1.77 2.20
C GLU A 254 17.38 -2.03 1.06
N ARG A 255 16.88 -2.55 -0.06
CA ARG A 255 17.71 -2.94 -1.24
C ARG A 255 18.62 -1.82 -1.75
N HIS A 256 18.17 -0.57 -1.63
CA HIS A 256 18.87 0.59 -2.15
C HIS A 256 19.68 1.32 -1.08
N ASP A 257 19.81 0.74 0.12
CA ASP A 257 20.69 1.28 1.15
C ASP A 257 22.14 1.17 0.69
N THR A 258 22.81 2.31 0.67
CA THR A 258 24.22 2.45 0.35
C THR A 258 24.86 3.37 1.38
N LEU A 259 26.19 3.38 1.47
CA LEU A 259 26.87 4.36 2.30
C LEU A 259 26.62 5.81 1.83
N ALA A 260 26.29 6.00 0.55
CA ALA A 260 26.13 7.32 -0.05
C ALA A 260 24.76 7.97 0.23
N ASN A 261 23.71 7.19 0.45
CA ASN A 261 22.37 7.69 0.79
C ASN A 261 22.00 7.52 2.27
N ARG A 262 22.91 6.96 3.07
CA ARG A 262 22.74 6.84 4.52
C ARG A 262 22.67 8.23 5.16
N VAL A 263 21.65 8.45 5.98
CA VAL A 263 21.47 9.68 6.78
C VAL A 263 21.64 9.43 8.27
N VAL A 264 21.46 8.18 8.73
CA VAL A 264 21.70 7.79 10.13
C VAL A 264 23.20 7.58 10.36
N HIS A 265 23.86 8.55 11.00
CA HIS A 265 25.31 8.49 11.27
C HIS A 265 25.66 8.28 12.74
N VAL A 266 24.72 8.55 13.64
CA VAL A 266 24.88 8.37 15.09
C VAL A 266 23.93 7.27 15.55
N LEU A 267 24.43 6.35 16.36
CA LEU A 267 23.67 5.28 16.98
C LEU A 267 24.03 5.25 18.47
N PRO A 268 23.09 4.90 19.36
CA PRO A 268 23.41 4.56 20.75
C PRO A 268 24.46 3.45 20.80
N ASP A 269 25.37 3.52 21.76
CA ASP A 269 26.42 2.53 21.97
C ASP A 269 26.59 2.16 23.46
N GLY A 270 27.40 1.13 23.72
CA GLY A 270 27.67 0.62 25.07
C GLY A 270 27.09 -0.76 25.34
N ASN A 271 27.34 -1.29 26.54
CA ASN A 271 26.97 -2.66 26.92
C ASN A 271 25.47 -2.89 27.11
N PHE A 272 24.67 -1.83 27.13
CA PHE A 272 23.21 -1.87 27.22
C PHE A 272 22.53 -1.87 25.84
N VAL A 273 23.31 -1.78 24.76
CA VAL A 273 22.80 -1.72 23.38
C VAL A 273 23.11 -3.03 22.66
N GLN A 274 22.08 -3.64 22.08
CA GLN A 274 22.19 -4.75 21.15
C GLN A 274 21.68 -4.33 19.78
N SER A 275 22.22 -4.92 18.72
CA SER A 275 21.79 -4.64 17.35
C SER A 275 21.36 -5.91 16.66
N ALA A 276 20.29 -5.78 15.88
CA ALA A 276 19.77 -6.85 15.06
C ALA A 276 19.34 -6.30 13.70
N ARG A 277 19.17 -7.18 12.71
CA ARG A 277 18.83 -6.77 11.35
C ARG A 277 17.76 -7.65 10.76
N LEU A 278 16.82 -7.01 10.08
CA LEU A 278 15.83 -7.66 9.26
C LEU A 278 16.36 -7.76 7.81
N PRO A 279 16.12 -8.88 7.12
CA PRO A 279 16.65 -9.11 5.78
C PRO A 279 16.08 -8.11 4.77
N ALA A 280 16.95 -7.55 3.93
CA ALA A 280 16.56 -6.65 2.84
C ALA A 280 15.68 -7.29 1.77
N SER A 281 15.46 -8.61 1.83
CA SER A 281 14.67 -9.34 0.88
C SER A 281 13.18 -9.41 1.18
N ILE A 282 12.78 -9.01 2.38
CA ILE A 282 11.39 -8.87 2.77
C ILE A 282 11.06 -7.38 2.78
N SER A 283 9.87 -7.02 2.28
CA SER A 283 9.39 -5.65 2.37
C SER A 283 8.54 -5.48 3.63
N TYR A 284 8.85 -4.48 4.44
CA TYR A 284 8.20 -4.26 5.73
C TYR A 284 7.25 -3.07 5.67
N LEU A 285 5.99 -3.27 6.07
CA LEU A 285 5.05 -2.19 6.28
C LEU A 285 5.17 -1.74 7.73
N ILE A 286 5.87 -0.63 7.93
CA ILE A 286 6.09 0.01 9.23
C ILE A 286 6.53 1.45 8.99
N THR A 287 5.98 2.37 9.78
CA THR A 287 6.43 3.77 9.81
C THR A 287 7.58 3.91 10.80
N THR A 288 8.75 4.29 10.29
CA THR A 288 9.96 4.42 11.11
C THR A 288 10.23 5.88 11.48
N PRO A 289 10.82 6.15 12.67
CA PRO A 289 11.24 5.17 13.67
C PRO A 289 10.04 4.53 14.38
N GLY A 290 10.14 3.24 14.65
CA GLY A 290 9.17 2.50 15.45
C GLY A 290 9.78 2.12 16.78
N GLU A 291 9.02 2.23 17.86
CA GLU A 291 9.42 1.87 19.21
C GLU A 291 8.53 0.77 19.76
N LEU A 292 9.13 -0.18 20.46
CA LEU A 292 8.45 -1.28 21.13
C LEU A 292 9.07 -1.45 22.52
N GLU A 293 8.28 -1.29 23.57
CA GLU A 293 8.73 -1.51 24.94
C GLU A 293 8.32 -2.91 25.40
N LEU A 294 9.29 -3.64 25.94
CA LEU A 294 9.14 -5.02 26.39
C LEU A 294 9.37 -5.15 27.90
N GLU A 295 8.57 -6.01 28.52
CA GLU A 295 8.77 -6.48 29.89
C GLU A 295 8.57 -8.00 29.92
N GLY A 296 9.63 -8.75 30.22
CA GLY A 296 9.64 -10.21 30.24
C GLY A 296 9.27 -10.87 28.91
N GLY A 297 9.51 -10.19 27.78
CA GLY A 297 9.16 -10.63 26.43
C GLY A 297 7.73 -10.27 26.02
N LYS A 298 6.97 -9.62 26.89
CA LYS A 298 5.64 -9.10 26.57
C LYS A 298 5.72 -7.67 26.08
N VAL A 299 5.00 -7.35 25.02
CA VAL A 299 4.89 -5.98 24.51
C VAL A 299 3.97 -5.17 25.44
N ILE A 300 4.52 -4.14 26.08
CA ILE A 300 3.76 -3.25 26.96
C ILE A 300 3.42 -1.91 26.30
N ALA A 301 4.22 -1.47 25.33
CA ALA A 301 3.93 -0.30 24.50
C ALA A 301 4.49 -0.51 23.09
N GLY A 302 3.83 0.10 22.09
CA GLY A 302 4.23 0.07 20.69
C GLY A 302 3.78 1.33 19.98
N ALA A 303 4.69 2.00 19.28
CA ALA A 303 4.44 3.24 18.57
C ALA A 303 5.24 3.31 17.28
N GLU A 304 4.69 3.96 16.26
CA GLU A 304 5.35 4.18 14.97
C GLU A 304 5.43 5.68 14.66
N GLY A 305 6.42 6.09 13.87
CA GLY A 305 6.61 7.51 13.52
C GLY A 305 7.04 8.38 14.71
N VAL A 306 7.69 7.81 15.72
CA VAL A 306 8.08 8.54 16.94
C VAL A 306 8.98 9.73 16.59
N GLY A 307 8.70 10.90 17.20
CA GLY A 307 9.47 12.12 16.97
C GLY A 307 9.13 12.87 15.67
N GLN A 308 8.08 12.47 14.95
CA GLN A 308 7.42 13.35 13.99
C GLN A 308 6.57 14.36 14.79
N GLU A 309 6.88 15.65 14.65
CA GLU A 309 5.99 16.70 15.16
C GLU A 309 4.76 16.74 14.25
N ASP A 310 3.56 16.55 14.82
CA ASP A 310 2.26 16.67 14.14
C ASP A 310 2.03 18.06 13.51
#